data_AF-A0A0R1LS90-F1
#
_entry.id   AF-A0A0R1LS90-F1
#
_cell.length_a   1.000
_cell.length_b   1.000
_cell.length_c   1.000
_cell.angle_alpha   90.00
_cell.angle_beta   90.00
_cell.angle_gamma   90.00
#
_symmetry.space_group_name_H-M   'P 1'
#
loop_
_entity.id
_entity.type
_entity.pdbx_description
1 polymer ?
#
loop_
_entity_poly.entity_id
_entity_poly.type
_entity_poly.pdbx_seq_one_letter_code
_entity_poly.pdbx_strand_id
1 'polypeptide(L)'
;MLPGGKKINYKFRYWAYPQTALDKLPNSRVTHTYPDGSVDIEGADLGAQGALLWVLSQGKNLKVIRPQSLVDLVKANLKATLAFYEDDAE
;
A
#
# COMPACT_ATOMS: atom_id res chain seq x y z
N MET A 1 18.81 -1.33 -0.70
CA MET A 1 18.26 -2.70 -0.59
C MET A 1 17.25 -2.74 0.54
N LEU A 2 16.03 -3.21 0.27
CA LEU A 2 15.09 -3.55 1.33
C LEU A 2 15.39 -4.98 1.78
N PRO A 3 15.67 -5.24 3.07
CA PRO A 3 15.86 -6.59 3.54
C PRO A 3 14.53 -7.33 3.42
N GLY A 4 14.48 -8.33 2.53
CA GLY A 4 13.31 -9.20 2.30
C GLY A 4 12.83 -9.98 3.54
N GLY A 5 13.47 -9.81 4.70
CA GLY A 5 13.09 -10.42 5.98
C GLY A 5 12.44 -9.48 7.00
N LYS A 6 12.35 -8.16 6.77
CA LYS A 6 11.77 -7.26 7.78
C LYS A 6 10.24 -7.26 7.71
N LYS A 7 9.62 -7.80 8.75
CA LYS A 7 8.18 -7.74 8.97
C LYS A 7 7.75 -6.35 9.44
N ILE A 8 6.58 -5.90 9.00
CA ILE A 8 6.00 -4.60 9.38
C ILE A 8 4.56 -4.73 9.85
N ASN A 9 4.18 -3.84 10.76
CA ASN A 9 2.79 -3.58 11.10
C ASN A 9 2.28 -2.44 10.22
N TYR A 10 1.17 -2.65 9.55
CA TYR A 10 0.67 -1.74 8.54
C TYR A 10 -0.75 -1.25 8.84
N LYS A 11 -1.07 -0.11 8.24
CA LYS A 11 -2.43 0.42 8.14
C LYS A 11 -2.58 1.07 6.79
N PHE A 12 -3.65 0.72 6.09
CA PHE A 12 -3.99 1.26 4.78
C PHE A 12 -5.39 1.84 4.81
N ARG A 13 -5.64 2.87 4.01
CA ARG A 13 -6.97 3.29 3.59
C ARG A 13 -7.22 2.71 2.20
N TYR A 14 -8.35 2.04 1.99
CA TYR A 14 -8.64 1.28 0.78
C TYR A 14 -10.03 1.58 0.23
N TRP A 15 -10.10 1.92 -1.07
CA TRP A 15 -11.32 2.34 -1.77
C TRP A 15 -11.91 1.27 -2.70
N ALA A 16 -11.23 0.13 -2.87
CA ALA A 16 -11.76 -1.01 -3.61
C ALA A 16 -12.41 -2.03 -2.66
N TYR A 17 -12.90 -3.14 -3.22
CA TYR A 17 -13.62 -4.17 -2.47
C TYR A 17 -12.76 -4.73 -1.32
N PRO A 18 -13.13 -4.52 -0.04
CA PRO A 18 -12.26 -4.83 1.09
C PRO A 18 -11.79 -6.29 1.16
N GLN A 19 -12.65 -7.23 0.75
CA GLN A 19 -12.33 -8.65 0.78
C GLN A 19 -11.07 -8.99 -0.04
N THR A 20 -10.83 -8.29 -1.15
CA THR A 20 -9.62 -8.47 -1.98
C THR A 20 -8.35 -8.20 -1.18
N ALA A 21 -8.37 -7.20 -0.29
CA ALA A 21 -7.25 -6.93 0.60
C ALA A 21 -7.19 -7.96 1.74
N LEU A 22 -8.33 -8.35 2.32
CA LEU A 22 -8.37 -9.33 3.41
C LEU A 22 -7.87 -10.72 2.99
N ASP A 23 -8.16 -11.15 1.76
CA ASP A 23 -7.71 -12.44 1.22
C ASP A 23 -6.20 -12.49 0.95
N LYS A 24 -5.56 -11.32 0.75
CA LYS A 24 -4.15 -11.23 0.35
C LYS A 24 -3.23 -10.81 1.49
N LEU A 25 -3.75 -10.08 2.46
CA LEU A 25 -2.97 -9.51 3.55
C LEU A 25 -3.10 -10.38 4.81
N PRO A 26 -1.98 -10.94 5.33
CA PRO A 26 -2.01 -11.79 6.50
C PRO A 26 -2.44 -11.00 7.74
N ASN A 27 -3.20 -11.66 8.62
CA ASN A 27 -3.68 -11.12 9.90
C ASN A 27 -4.36 -9.75 9.75
N SER A 28 -5.00 -9.51 8.60
CA SER A 28 -5.63 -8.25 8.28
C SER A 28 -7.07 -8.21 8.80
N ARG A 29 -7.54 -7.01 9.14
CA ARG A 29 -8.94 -6.74 9.47
C ARG A 29 -9.31 -5.33 9.09
N VAL A 30 -10.59 -5.11 8.82
CA VAL A 30 -11.16 -3.77 8.73
C VAL A 30 -11.27 -3.19 10.14
N THR A 31 -10.73 -1.99 10.36
CA THR A 31 -10.82 -1.27 11.65
C THR A 31 -11.76 -0.08 11.61
N HIS A 32 -12.08 0.43 10.43
CA HIS A 32 -13.04 1.52 10.25
C HIS A 32 -13.66 1.47 8.85
N THR A 33 -14.93 1.86 8.75
CA THR A 33 -15.64 2.07 7.47
C THR A 33 -16.10 3.52 7.41
N TYR A 34 -15.75 4.20 6.33
CA TYR A 34 -16.03 5.62 6.15
C TYR A 34 -17.30 5.85 5.32
N PRO A 35 -17.93 7.03 5.42
CA PRO A 35 -19.14 7.36 4.65
C PRO A 35 -18.96 7.34 3.13
N ASP A 36 -17.72 7.52 2.64
CA ASP A 36 -17.38 7.44 1.21
C ASP A 36 -17.22 5.98 0.72
N GLY A 37 -17.52 4.99 1.56
CA GLY A 37 -17.45 3.56 1.24
C GLY A 37 -16.07 2.93 1.36
N SER A 38 -15.02 3.72 1.65
CA SER A 38 -13.68 3.19 1.84
C SER A 38 -13.44 2.75 3.27
N VAL A 39 -12.41 1.92 3.48
CA VAL A 39 -12.13 1.26 4.76
C VAL A 39 -10.69 1.46 5.20
N ASP A 40 -10.49 1.52 6.52
CA ASP A 40 -9.17 1.30 7.09
C ASP A 40 -8.94 -0.20 7.29
N ILE A 41 -7.81 -0.69 6.79
CA ILE A 41 -7.36 -2.08 6.95
C ILE A 41 -6.05 -2.07 7.73
N GLU A 42 -6.00 -2.86 8.79
CA GLU A 42 -4.82 -3.01 9.64
C GLU A 42 -4.41 -4.46 9.77
N GLY A 43 -3.10 -4.68 9.86
CA GLY A 43 -2.54 -6.01 10.16
C GLY A 43 -1.07 -5.93 10.55
N ALA A 44 -0.50 -7.10 10.77
CA ALA A 44 0.84 -7.28 11.31
C ALA A 44 1.62 -8.33 10.52
N ASP A 45 2.93 -8.39 10.76
CA ASP A 45 3.83 -9.43 10.25
C ASP A 45 3.95 -9.55 8.72
N LEU A 46 3.58 -8.50 7.98
CA LEU A 46 3.71 -8.46 6.53
C LEU A 46 5.17 -8.18 6.14
N GLY A 47 5.73 -8.98 5.23
CA GLY A 47 7.07 -8.71 4.69
C GLY A 47 7.12 -7.38 3.94
N ALA A 48 8.06 -6.49 4.28
CA ALA A 48 8.09 -5.12 3.76
C ALA A 48 8.15 -5.04 2.22
N GLN A 49 8.89 -5.95 1.57
CA GLN A 49 8.96 -6.01 0.10
C GLN A 49 7.63 -6.45 -0.52
N GLY A 50 7.00 -7.48 0.05
CA GLY A 50 5.67 -7.92 -0.38
C GLY A 50 4.62 -6.84 -0.18
N ALA A 51 4.70 -6.08 0.93
CA ALA A 51 3.84 -4.94 1.19
C ALA A 51 3.97 -3.86 0.09
N LEU A 52 5.21 -3.49 -0.26
CA LEU A 52 5.45 -2.48 -1.30
C LEU A 52 4.85 -2.91 -2.65
N LEU A 53 5.15 -4.13 -3.10
CA LEU A 53 4.66 -4.64 -4.39
C LEU A 53 3.13 -4.72 -4.41
N TRP A 54 2.52 -5.20 -3.33
CA TRP A 54 1.08 -5.30 -3.24
C TRP A 54 0.41 -3.92 -3.23
N VAL A 55 0.97 -2.93 -2.50
CA VAL A 55 0.44 -1.55 -2.50
C VAL A 55 0.51 -0.94 -3.90
N LEU A 56 1.65 -1.06 -4.59
CA LEU A 56 1.81 -0.50 -5.93
C LEU A 56 0.83 -1.11 -6.94
N SER A 57 0.49 -2.39 -6.80
CA SER A 57 -0.50 -3.04 -7.68
C SER A 57 -1.94 -2.56 -7.46
N GLN A 58 -2.24 -1.86 -6.36
CA GLN A 58 -3.57 -1.28 -6.13
C GLN A 58 -3.76 0.07 -6.83
N GLY A 59 -2.67 0.73 -7.25
CA GLY A 59 -2.70 2.07 -7.83
C GLY A 59 -3.41 3.09 -6.93
N LYS A 60 -4.32 3.89 -7.51
CA LYS A 60 -5.04 4.96 -6.81
C LYS A 60 -6.04 4.48 -5.75
N ASN A 61 -6.35 3.18 -5.70
CA ASN A 61 -7.38 2.65 -4.80
C ASN A 61 -6.85 2.40 -3.38
N LEU A 62 -5.59 2.72 -3.10
CA LEU A 62 -4.98 2.53 -1.79
C LEU A 62 -4.12 3.71 -1.38
N LYS A 63 -4.16 4.03 -0.09
CA LYS A 63 -3.21 4.94 0.58
C LYS A 63 -2.60 4.26 1.79
N VAL A 64 -1.27 4.31 1.90
CA VAL A 64 -0.57 3.86 3.10
C VAL A 64 -0.70 4.91 4.19
N ILE A 65 -1.16 4.51 5.37
CA ILE A 65 -1.22 5.36 6.57
C ILE A 65 0.03 5.12 7.43
N ARG A 66 0.42 3.86 7.65
CA ARG A 66 1.67 3.47 8.34
C ARG A 66 2.18 2.11 7.86
N PRO A 67 3.49 1.82 8.00
CA PRO A 67 4.55 2.67 8.57
C PRO A 67 5.02 3.77 7.60
N GLN A 68 5.62 4.83 8.13
CA GLN A 68 6.14 5.95 7.33
C GLN A 68 7.17 5.48 6.30
N SER A 69 8.03 4.53 6.66
CA SER A 69 9.00 3.95 5.72
C SER A 69 8.35 3.35 4.46
N LEU A 70 7.16 2.76 4.57
CA LEU A 70 6.43 2.24 3.42
C LEU A 70 5.78 3.38 2.61
N VAL A 71 5.29 4.42 3.28
CA VAL A 71 4.80 5.65 2.61
C VAL A 71 5.89 6.26 1.74
N ASP A 72 7.10 6.38 2.27
CA ASP A 72 8.23 6.99 1.57
C ASP A 72 8.66 6.17 0.35
N LEU A 73 8.70 4.83 0.49
CA LEU A 73 9.00 3.92 -0.62
C LEU A 73 7.95 3.99 -1.74
N VAL A 74 6.66 4.01 -1.39
CA VAL A 74 5.58 4.12 -2.37
C VAL A 74 5.67 5.45 -3.12
N LYS A 75 5.87 6.56 -2.41
CA LYS A 75 6.05 7.88 -3.04
C LYS A 75 7.26 7.91 -3.97
N ALA A 76 8.40 7.35 -3.54
CA ALA A 76 9.60 7.31 -4.36
C ALA A 76 9.37 6.52 -5.66
N ASN A 77 8.73 5.35 -5.58
CA ASN A 77 8.41 4.54 -6.76
C ASN A 77 7.44 5.27 -7.69
N LEU A 78 6.35 5.85 -7.17
CA LEU A 78 5.38 6.55 -8.00
C LEU A 78 5.98 7.79 -8.71
N LYS A 79 6.86 8.53 -8.04
CA LYS A 79 7.59 9.64 -8.67
C LYS A 79 8.54 9.17 -9.77
N ALA A 80 9.28 8.08 -9.53
CA ALA A 80 10.15 7.49 -10.55
C ALA A 80 9.33 6.96 -11.74
N THR A 81 8.16 6.38 -11.48
CA THR A 81 7.23 5.97 -12.55
C THR A 81 6.74 7.17 -13.34
N LEU A 82 6.37 8.27 -12.68
CA LEU A 82 5.90 9.49 -13.35
C LEU A 82 6.97 10.09 -14.26
N ALA A 83 8.23 10.14 -13.81
CA ALA A 83 9.34 10.69 -14.59
C ALA A 83 9.50 10.03 -15.97
N PHE A 84 9.24 8.72 -16.08
CA PHE A 84 9.28 8.02 -17.38
C PHE A 84 8.26 8.52 -18.41
N TYR A 85 7.22 9.24 -17.99
CA TYR A 85 6.21 9.80 -18.88
C TYR A 85 6.39 11.31 -19.09
N GLU A 86 7.32 11.95 -18.36
CA GLU A 86 7.60 13.39 -18.48
C GLU A 86 8.67 13.67 -19.55
N ASP A 87 9.56 12.70 -19.83
CA ASP A 87 10.66 12.85 -20.80
C ASP A 87 10.24 12.64 -22.27
N ASP A 88 9.04 12.09 -22.53
CA ASP A 88 8.52 11.82 -23.89
C ASP A 88 7.61 12.93 -24.46
N ALA A 89 7.48 14.07 -23.76
CA ALA A 89 6.70 15.22 -24.20
C ALA A 89 7.59 16.24 -24.96
N GLU A 90 8.13 15.84 -26.12
CA GLU A 90 8.65 16.76 -27.15
C GLU A 90 7.59 17.13 -28.19
#